data_AF-A0A8W8MD44-F1
#
_entry.id   AF-A0A8W8MD44-F1
#
_cell.length_a   1.000
_cell.length_b   1.000
_cell.length_c   1.000
_cell.angle_alpha   90.00
_cell.angle_beta   90.00
_cell.angle_gamma   90.00
#
_symmetry.space_group_name_H-M   'P 1'
#
loop_
_entity.id
_entity.type
_entity.pdbx_description
1 polymer ?
#
loop_
_entity_poly.entity_id
_entity_poly.type
_entity_poly.pdbx_seq_one_letter_code
_entity_poly.pdbx_strand_id
1 'polypeptide(L)'
;MKTLKDVFDDGGASSAPYTTALKVQICGIADIKNYRNANGEQRQSITVGFADHTMAVKGILYDVSKANVLRNGGTVMLLNVILKKDLKTIVMTNRSKVLKTGPFQQAVPEYFLKQGQDLACPPPAELVAINKIKTSPVKTMVSIRGQEEMERKVKVAGEDTAVRTLKIKDQTAACKVSLWRDLSKIKTTVGQHIELTNVIVQVCQEEKSVSTTSRTKLVEIAAPEVVRKITVIAYDVIDGEFLTLTSDVADVEDEDYPEFEVPLPSLQKPLHAS
;
A
#
# COMPACT_ATOMS: atom_id res chain seq x y z
N MET A 1 21.74 -5.80 30.73
CA MET A 1 21.61 -4.88 29.57
C MET A 1 20.26 -4.20 29.71
N LYS A 2 20.17 -2.88 29.52
CA LYS A 2 18.88 -2.18 29.66
C LYS A 2 17.90 -2.64 28.57
N THR A 3 16.63 -2.78 28.93
CA THR A 3 15.55 -3.07 27.99
C THR A 3 15.13 -1.79 27.26
N LEU A 4 14.39 -1.94 26.16
CA LEU A 4 13.81 -0.82 25.45
C LEU A 4 12.88 -0.03 26.37
N LYS A 5 12.07 -0.71 27.18
CA LYS A 5 11.17 -0.03 28.11
C LYS A 5 11.92 0.82 29.13
N ASP A 6 12.98 0.29 29.75
CA ASP A 6 13.83 1.05 30.68
C ASP A 6 14.36 2.33 30.04
N VAL A 7 14.73 2.24 28.76
CA VAL A 7 15.41 3.31 28.03
C VAL A 7 14.44 4.42 27.60
N PHE A 8 13.23 4.06 27.22
CA PHE A 8 12.21 5.01 26.77
C PHE A 8 11.37 5.59 27.91
N ASP A 9 11.25 4.89 29.03
CA ASP A 9 10.48 5.35 30.20
C ASP A 9 11.35 6.19 31.19
N ASP A 10 12.69 6.08 31.14
CA ASP A 10 13.60 6.92 31.93
C ASP A 10 13.42 8.42 31.55
N GLY A 11 12.99 9.27 32.48
CA GLY A 11 12.78 10.71 32.27
C GLY A 11 14.09 11.48 32.06
N GLY A 12 14.41 11.84 30.81
CA GLY A 12 15.58 12.66 30.48
C GLY A 12 15.64 13.04 29.01
N ALA A 13 16.16 14.24 28.71
CA ALA A 13 16.19 14.81 27.36
C ALA A 13 16.96 13.94 26.35
N SER A 14 16.43 13.84 25.13
CA SER A 14 16.73 12.79 24.16
C SER A 14 17.59 13.25 22.96
N SER A 15 18.45 14.25 23.14
CA SER A 15 19.22 14.84 22.04
C SER A 15 20.64 14.30 21.88
N ALA A 16 21.22 13.70 22.91
CA ALA A 16 22.58 13.16 22.87
C ALA A 16 22.61 11.69 22.40
N PRO A 17 23.70 11.23 21.75
CA PRO A 17 23.88 9.82 21.42
C PRO A 17 23.83 8.95 22.67
N TYR A 18 22.94 7.96 22.65
CA TYR A 18 22.89 6.90 23.63
C TYR A 18 24.02 5.90 23.37
N THR A 19 24.99 5.88 24.27
CA THR A 19 26.26 5.13 24.13
C THR A 19 26.17 3.70 24.64
N THR A 20 25.23 3.39 25.53
CA THR A 20 25.04 2.04 26.06
C THR A 20 24.49 1.11 24.97
N ALA A 21 24.99 -0.13 24.95
CA ALA A 21 24.55 -1.13 24.00
C ALA A 21 23.09 -1.55 24.24
N LEU A 22 22.29 -1.58 23.16
CA LEU A 22 20.92 -2.07 23.14
C LEU A 22 20.84 -3.32 22.26
N LYS A 23 20.45 -4.45 22.83
CA LYS A 23 20.17 -5.66 22.06
C LYS A 23 18.69 -5.67 21.68
N VAL A 24 18.42 -5.85 20.39
CA VAL A 24 17.05 -5.82 19.82
C VAL A 24 16.91 -6.85 18.71
N GLN A 25 15.70 -7.35 18.53
CA GLN A 25 15.32 -8.19 17.40
C GLN A 25 14.68 -7.34 16.30
N ILE A 26 15.06 -7.61 15.06
CA ILE A 26 14.52 -6.94 13.88
C ILE A 26 13.22 -7.63 13.48
N CYS A 27 12.12 -6.87 13.50
CA CYS A 27 10.77 -7.37 13.29
C CYS A 27 10.23 -7.02 11.89
N GLY A 28 10.74 -5.92 11.31
CA GLY A 28 10.39 -5.50 9.96
C GLY A 28 11.43 -4.55 9.40
N ILE A 29 11.59 -4.56 8.07
CA ILE A 29 12.49 -3.67 7.34
C ILE A 29 11.66 -3.11 6.18
N ALA A 30 11.49 -1.79 6.16
CA ALA A 30 10.75 -1.10 5.10
C ALA A 30 11.61 -0.89 3.85
N ASP A 31 10.95 -0.54 2.76
CA ASP A 31 11.60 -0.13 1.51
C ASP A 31 12.47 1.13 1.72
N ILE A 32 13.53 1.28 0.91
CA ILE A 32 14.40 2.46 0.94
C ILE A 32 13.59 3.68 0.53
N LYS A 33 13.58 4.71 1.40
CA LYS A 33 12.92 5.99 1.15
C LYS A 33 13.93 7.05 0.78
N ASN A 34 13.82 7.57 -0.44
CA ASN A 34 14.55 8.76 -0.90
C ASN A 34 13.88 10.02 -0.34
N TYR A 35 14.68 10.98 0.14
CA TYR A 35 14.21 12.28 0.62
C TYR A 35 15.27 13.36 0.42
N ARG A 36 14.83 14.62 0.38
CA ARG A 36 15.72 15.79 0.35
C ARG A 36 15.88 16.34 1.76
N ASN A 37 17.10 16.52 2.24
CA ASN A 37 17.34 17.11 3.57
C ASN A 37 17.18 18.64 3.53
N ALA A 38 17.31 19.31 4.68
CA ALA A 38 17.20 20.77 4.80
C ALA A 38 18.23 21.52 3.93
N ASN A 39 19.33 20.87 3.54
CA ASN A 39 20.39 21.44 2.72
C ASN A 39 20.18 21.18 1.22
N GLY A 40 19.06 20.56 0.82
CA GLY A 40 18.79 20.25 -0.58
C GLY A 40 19.43 18.96 -1.10
N GLU A 41 20.18 18.22 -0.27
CA GLU A 41 20.85 17.00 -0.67
C GLU A 41 19.89 15.81 -0.72
N GLN A 42 20.02 14.97 -1.75
CA GLN A 42 19.33 13.68 -1.82
C GLN A 42 19.94 12.72 -0.81
N ARG A 43 19.10 12.17 0.06
CA ARG A 43 19.45 11.22 1.11
C ARG A 43 18.48 10.04 1.08
N GLN A 44 18.90 8.95 1.69
CA GLN A 44 18.11 7.74 1.82
C GLN A 44 17.91 7.39 3.28
N SER A 45 16.77 6.78 3.59
CA SER A 45 16.55 6.19 4.90
C SER A 45 15.72 4.92 4.81
N ILE A 46 15.88 4.04 5.79
CA ILE A 46 15.09 2.81 5.94
C ILE A 46 14.40 2.87 7.29
N THR A 47 13.10 2.59 7.31
CA THR A 47 12.39 2.39 8.58
C THR A 47 12.54 0.93 8.99
N VAL A 48 12.87 0.69 10.26
CA VAL A 48 13.10 -0.64 10.81
C VAL A 48 12.22 -0.82 12.04
N GLY A 49 11.69 -2.01 12.24
CA GLY A 49 10.94 -2.39 13.43
C GLY A 49 11.86 -3.11 14.38
N PHE A 50 11.99 -2.62 15.61
CA PHE A 50 12.76 -3.28 16.65
C PHE A 50 11.85 -3.74 17.77
N ALA A 51 12.18 -4.87 18.39
CA ALA A 51 11.54 -5.31 19.61
C ALA A 51 12.52 -5.98 20.56
N ASP A 52 12.18 -5.95 21.83
CA ASP A 52 12.70 -6.84 22.85
C ASP A 52 11.54 -7.44 23.66
N HIS A 53 11.83 -8.11 24.78
CA HIS A 53 10.81 -8.74 25.61
C HIS A 53 9.90 -7.76 26.36
N THR A 54 10.14 -6.45 26.26
CA THR A 54 9.41 -5.41 27.00
C THR A 54 8.58 -4.49 26.13
N MET A 55 9.02 -4.20 24.90
CA MET A 55 8.28 -3.36 23.97
C MET A 55 8.79 -3.47 22.53
N ALA A 56 8.00 -2.94 21.58
CA ALA A 56 8.42 -2.66 20.22
C ALA A 56 8.61 -1.17 19.98
N VAL A 57 9.60 -0.81 19.16
CA VAL A 57 9.96 0.57 18.84
C VAL A 57 10.28 0.75 17.36
N LYS A 58 10.04 1.96 16.87
CA LYS A 58 10.39 2.34 15.51
C LYS A 58 11.87 2.67 15.43
N GLY A 59 12.52 2.24 14.36
CA GLY A 59 13.88 2.55 13.99
C GLY A 59 13.94 3.36 12.70
N ILE A 60 14.88 4.30 12.59
CA ILE A 60 15.22 4.97 11.33
C ILE A 60 16.71 4.81 11.09
N LEU A 61 17.07 4.13 10.01
CA LEU A 61 18.44 4.01 9.53
C LEU A 61 18.68 5.05 8.44
N TYR A 62 19.48 6.08 8.74
CA TYR A 62 19.92 7.08 7.75
C TYR A 62 21.16 6.65 6.97
N ASP A 63 21.99 5.79 7.57
CA ASP A 63 23.16 5.23 6.90
C ASP A 63 22.83 3.86 6.30
N VAL A 64 22.29 3.89 5.09
CA VAL A 64 21.85 2.68 4.36
C VAL A 64 22.97 1.70 4.04
N SER A 65 24.26 2.10 4.13
CA SER A 65 25.38 1.17 3.98
C SER A 65 25.37 0.03 5.01
N LYS A 66 24.69 0.24 6.15
CA LYS A 66 24.54 -0.74 7.24
C LYS A 66 23.34 -1.67 7.05
N ALA A 67 22.57 -1.51 5.98
CA ALA A 67 21.36 -2.31 5.74
C ALA A 67 21.66 -3.81 5.55
N ASN A 68 22.86 -4.15 5.06
CA ASN A 68 23.32 -5.53 4.89
C ASN A 68 23.38 -6.35 6.20
N VAL A 69 23.49 -5.66 7.36
CA VAL A 69 23.48 -6.28 8.69
C VAL A 69 22.05 -6.58 9.15
N LEU A 70 21.05 -5.89 8.58
CA LEU A 70 19.65 -6.04 8.96
C LEU A 70 19.04 -7.27 8.28
N ARG A 71 18.45 -8.16 9.08
CA ARG A 71 17.66 -9.31 8.59
C ARG A 71 16.44 -9.48 9.47
N ASN A 72 15.26 -9.65 8.88
CA ASN A 72 14.04 -9.96 9.62
C ASN A 72 14.24 -11.22 10.49
N GLY A 73 13.79 -11.16 11.73
CA GLY A 73 14.01 -12.19 12.76
C GLY A 73 15.42 -12.17 13.37
N GLY A 74 16.39 -11.48 12.76
CA GLY A 74 17.75 -11.37 13.26
C GLY A 74 17.85 -10.50 14.50
N THR A 75 18.84 -10.78 15.35
CA THR A 75 19.14 -9.97 16.53
C THR A 75 20.40 -9.15 16.30
N VAL A 76 20.34 -7.87 16.68
CA VAL A 76 21.45 -6.92 16.56
C VAL A 76 21.69 -6.20 17.87
N MET A 77 22.93 -5.76 18.05
CA MET A 77 23.34 -4.83 19.09
C MET A 77 23.55 -3.46 18.47
N LEU A 78 22.85 -2.47 19.01
CA LEU A 78 22.90 -1.07 18.62
C LEU A 78 23.75 -0.30 19.62
N LEU A 79 24.73 0.46 19.12
CA LEU A 79 25.53 1.37 19.93
C LEU A 79 25.58 2.76 19.27
N ASN A 80 25.77 3.80 20.09
CA ASN A 80 25.85 5.20 19.64
C ASN A 80 24.64 5.59 18.78
N VAL A 81 23.44 5.22 19.23
CA VAL A 81 22.17 5.56 18.57
C VAL A 81 21.57 6.82 19.19
N ILE A 82 20.78 7.56 18.43
CA ILE A 82 20.02 8.69 18.97
C ILE A 82 18.63 8.17 19.34
N LEU A 83 18.19 8.41 20.57
CA LEU A 83 16.86 8.04 21.03
C LEU A 83 15.97 9.27 20.95
N LYS A 84 14.90 9.22 20.16
CA LYS A 84 13.83 10.22 20.18
C LYS A 84 12.72 9.72 21.09
N LYS A 85 12.74 10.12 22.35
CA LYS A 85 11.84 9.56 23.38
C LYS A 85 10.39 9.96 23.18
N ASP A 86 10.16 11.20 22.76
CA ASP A 86 8.86 11.75 22.35
C ASP A 86 8.16 10.91 21.27
N LEU A 87 8.94 10.43 20.29
CA LEU A 87 8.46 9.63 19.17
C LEU A 87 8.67 8.12 19.36
N LYS A 88 9.17 7.67 20.52
CA LYS A 88 9.59 6.29 20.79
C LYS A 88 10.37 5.68 19.61
N THR A 89 11.36 6.42 19.13
CA THR A 89 12.09 6.11 17.89
C THR A 89 13.60 6.03 18.14
N ILE A 90 14.24 4.97 17.65
CA ILE A 90 15.69 4.83 17.59
C ILE A 90 16.19 5.34 16.23
N VAL A 91 17.15 6.25 16.24
CA VAL A 91 17.75 6.82 15.02
C VAL A 91 19.20 6.36 14.92
N MET A 92 19.52 5.70 13.81
CA MET A 92 20.86 5.23 13.48
C MET A 92 21.46 6.10 12.38
N THR A 93 22.60 6.72 12.69
CA THR A 93 23.35 7.58 11.75
C THR A 93 24.67 6.90 11.37
N ASN A 94 25.53 7.62 10.65
CA ASN A 94 26.88 7.15 10.32
C ASN A 94 27.74 6.82 11.55
N ARG A 95 27.49 7.48 12.70
CA ARG A 95 28.21 7.24 13.96
C ARG A 95 27.69 6.04 14.75
N SER A 96 26.49 5.56 14.43
CA SER A 96 25.90 4.40 15.09
C SER A 96 26.57 3.11 14.63
N LYS A 97 26.70 2.15 15.55
CA LYS A 97 27.20 0.81 15.23
C LYS A 97 26.05 -0.18 15.33
N VAL A 98 25.89 -1.00 14.29
CA VAL A 98 24.91 -2.08 14.22
C VAL A 98 25.71 -3.37 14.08
N LEU A 99 25.70 -4.19 15.12
CA LEU A 99 26.49 -5.43 15.20
C LEU A 99 25.55 -6.62 15.25
N LYS A 100 25.76 -7.62 14.40
CA LYS A 100 25.01 -8.88 14.48
C LYS A 100 25.33 -9.59 15.79
N THR A 101 24.33 -10.15 16.45
CA THR A 101 24.52 -10.91 17.69
C THR A 101 23.66 -12.18 17.68
N GLY A 102 23.94 -13.10 18.61
CA GLY A 102 23.10 -14.28 18.81
C GLY A 102 21.70 -13.90 19.31
N PRO A 103 20.73 -14.83 19.21
CA PRO A 103 19.35 -14.59 19.63
C PRO A 103 19.27 -14.22 21.12
N PHE A 104 18.11 -13.72 21.54
CA PHE A 104 17.82 -13.62 22.96
C PHE A 104 17.75 -15.00 23.61
N GLN A 105 18.09 -15.09 24.90
CA GLN A 105 17.95 -16.34 25.67
C GLN A 105 16.48 -16.75 25.79
N GLN A 106 15.61 -15.77 25.98
CA GLN A 106 14.16 -15.92 25.94
C GLN A 106 13.62 -15.33 24.63
N ALA A 107 12.70 -16.04 23.98
CA ALA A 107 12.05 -15.55 22.78
C ALA A 107 11.30 -14.24 23.05
N VAL A 108 11.39 -13.29 22.11
CA VAL A 108 10.58 -12.07 22.14
C VAL A 108 9.12 -12.44 21.91
N PRO A 109 8.16 -11.99 22.75
CA PRO A 109 6.75 -12.25 22.56
C PRO A 109 6.24 -11.85 21.18
N GLU A 110 5.42 -12.71 20.56
CA GLU A 110 4.92 -12.52 19.19
C GLU A 110 4.13 -11.21 19.03
N TYR A 111 3.43 -10.77 20.08
CA TYR A 111 2.75 -9.48 20.10
C TYR A 111 3.70 -8.30 19.83
N PHE A 112 4.90 -8.28 20.43
CA PHE A 112 5.89 -7.23 20.17
C PHE A 112 6.56 -7.38 18.81
N LEU A 113 6.73 -8.61 18.32
CA LEU A 113 7.21 -8.83 16.96
C LEU A 113 6.25 -8.24 15.93
N LYS A 114 4.95 -8.53 16.08
CA LYS A 114 3.90 -7.98 15.21
C LYS A 114 3.83 -6.46 15.31
N GLN A 115 3.84 -5.90 16.52
CA GLN A 115 3.86 -4.46 16.73
C GLN A 115 5.09 -3.80 16.08
N GLY A 116 6.28 -4.40 16.21
CA GLY A 116 7.50 -3.92 15.57
C GLY A 116 7.42 -3.97 14.05
N GLN A 117 6.86 -5.04 13.49
CA GLN A 117 6.61 -5.17 12.06
C GLN A 117 5.67 -4.07 11.57
N ASP A 118 4.55 -3.82 12.26
CA ASP A 118 3.56 -2.79 11.90
C ASP A 118 4.14 -1.36 12.02
N LEU A 119 5.09 -1.13 12.93
CA LEU A 119 5.81 0.15 13.03
C LEU A 119 6.75 0.40 11.85
N ALA A 120 7.32 -0.66 11.28
CA ALA A 120 8.22 -0.59 10.13
C ALA A 120 7.44 -0.50 8.81
N CYS A 121 6.52 -1.44 8.65
CA CYS A 121 5.73 -1.70 7.46
C CYS A 121 4.25 -1.68 7.86
N PRO A 122 3.66 -0.48 8.07
CA PRO A 122 2.26 -0.38 8.45
C PRO A 122 1.37 -1.11 7.44
N PRO A 123 0.31 -1.80 7.90
CA PRO A 123 -0.62 -2.45 7.01
C PRO A 123 -1.22 -1.43 6.02
N PRO A 124 -1.54 -1.84 4.78
CA PRO A 124 -2.23 -0.98 3.84
C PRO A 124 -3.51 -0.41 4.45
N ALA A 125 -3.83 0.83 4.08
CA ALA A 125 -5.09 1.44 4.44
C ALA A 125 -6.28 0.62 3.89
N GLU A 126 -7.42 0.73 4.54
CA GLU A 126 -8.66 0.04 4.17
C GLU A 126 -9.01 0.27 2.69
N LEU A 127 -9.35 -0.81 1.99
CA LEU A 127 -9.84 -0.75 0.62
C LEU A 127 -11.29 -0.27 0.61
N VAL A 128 -11.55 0.85 -0.07
CA VAL A 128 -12.88 1.46 -0.16
C VAL A 128 -13.33 1.55 -1.62
N ALA A 129 -14.65 1.46 -1.83
CA ALA A 129 -15.27 1.78 -3.11
C ALA A 129 -15.08 3.27 -3.44
N ILE A 130 -14.99 3.60 -4.73
CA ILE A 130 -14.67 4.96 -5.19
C ILE A 130 -15.74 5.97 -4.76
N ASN A 131 -17.03 5.58 -4.71
CA ASN A 131 -18.10 6.48 -4.26
C ASN A 131 -17.90 6.99 -2.81
N LYS A 132 -17.28 6.19 -1.93
CA LYS A 132 -17.01 6.56 -0.53
C LYS A 132 -15.98 7.67 -0.41
N ILE A 133 -15.18 7.95 -1.44
CA ILE A 133 -14.21 9.06 -1.42
C ILE A 133 -14.95 10.40 -1.27
N LYS A 134 -16.13 10.54 -1.89
CA LYS A 134 -16.94 11.77 -1.83
C LYS A 134 -17.46 12.06 -0.42
N THR A 135 -17.72 11.03 0.38
CA THR A 135 -18.20 11.18 1.77
C THR A 135 -17.07 11.13 2.79
N SER A 136 -15.92 10.54 2.46
CA SER A 136 -14.78 10.39 3.36
C SER A 136 -14.19 11.73 3.83
N PRO A 137 -13.72 11.85 5.09
CA PRO A 137 -13.04 13.05 5.57
C PRO A 137 -11.73 13.32 4.83
N VAL A 138 -11.39 14.59 4.65
CA VAL A 138 -10.10 15.00 4.05
C VAL A 138 -8.95 14.58 4.97
N LYS A 139 -7.80 14.25 4.38
CA LYS A 139 -6.61 13.65 5.03
C LYS A 139 -6.78 12.21 5.52
N THR A 140 -7.91 11.57 5.25
CA THR A 140 -8.08 10.13 5.49
C THR A 140 -7.26 9.34 4.49
N MET A 141 -6.59 8.29 4.97
CA MET A 141 -5.84 7.39 4.11
C MET A 141 -6.69 6.17 3.75
N VAL A 142 -6.76 5.86 2.47
CA VAL A 142 -7.57 4.78 1.92
C VAL A 142 -6.80 4.05 0.83
N SER A 143 -7.26 2.86 0.47
CA SER A 143 -6.84 2.15 -0.74
C SER A 143 -8.02 2.07 -1.69
N ILE A 144 -7.77 2.11 -3.01
CA ILE A 144 -8.81 2.09 -4.04
C ILE A 144 -8.41 1.16 -5.18
N ARG A 145 -9.42 0.60 -5.86
CA ARG A 145 -9.26 -0.20 -7.08
C ARG A 145 -10.17 0.32 -8.17
N GLY A 146 -9.73 0.22 -9.41
CA GLY A 146 -10.59 0.49 -10.56
C GLY A 146 -9.82 0.45 -11.86
N GLN A 147 -10.56 0.69 -12.94
CA GLN A 147 -10.06 0.76 -14.29
C GLN A 147 -9.62 2.18 -14.63
N GLU A 148 -8.48 2.33 -15.28
CA GLU A 148 -8.01 3.62 -15.79
C GLU A 148 -8.87 4.06 -16.99
N GLU A 149 -9.38 5.29 -16.95
CA GLU A 149 -10.22 5.87 -18.01
C GLU A 149 -9.50 6.98 -18.79
N MET A 150 -8.69 7.80 -18.12
CA MET A 150 -8.06 8.97 -18.74
C MET A 150 -6.78 9.40 -17.99
N GLU A 151 -5.78 9.87 -18.75
CA GLU A 151 -4.52 10.42 -18.25
C GLU A 151 -4.40 11.93 -18.58
N ARG A 152 -3.96 12.75 -17.61
CA ARG A 152 -3.57 14.16 -17.84
C ARG A 152 -2.25 14.47 -17.15
N LYS A 153 -1.30 15.10 -17.85
CA LYS A 153 0.03 15.47 -17.32
C LYS A 153 0.11 16.98 -17.08
N VAL A 154 0.71 17.38 -15.95
CA VAL A 154 0.92 18.80 -15.60
C VAL A 154 2.33 18.97 -15.03
N LYS A 155 3.02 20.03 -15.43
CA LYS A 155 4.29 20.46 -14.82
C LYS A 155 4.03 21.64 -13.88
N VAL A 156 4.64 21.67 -12.70
CA VAL A 156 4.44 22.72 -11.69
C VAL A 156 5.73 23.55 -11.52
N ALA A 157 5.61 24.87 -11.66
CA ALA A 157 6.55 25.96 -11.34
C ALA A 157 8.04 25.63 -11.06
N GLY A 158 8.91 25.86 -12.04
CA GLY A 158 10.35 26.16 -11.86
C GLY A 158 11.29 25.02 -11.45
N GLU A 159 10.83 24.07 -10.65
CA GLU A 159 11.45 22.75 -10.43
C GLU A 159 10.55 21.69 -11.06
N ASP A 160 11.08 20.83 -11.95
CA ASP A 160 10.35 19.75 -12.65
C ASP A 160 9.81 18.68 -11.65
N THR A 161 8.82 19.04 -10.83
CA THR A 161 8.05 18.07 -10.05
C THR A 161 6.98 17.50 -10.97
N ALA A 162 7.26 16.32 -11.50
CA ALA A 162 6.31 15.60 -12.35
C ALA A 162 5.06 15.21 -11.54
N VAL A 163 3.92 15.72 -12.00
CA VAL A 163 2.60 15.36 -11.50
C VAL A 163 1.78 14.83 -12.67
N ARG A 164 1.14 13.68 -12.43
CA ARG A 164 0.23 13.07 -13.39
C ARG A 164 -1.10 12.79 -12.70
N THR A 165 -2.19 13.16 -13.34
CA THR A 165 -3.54 12.86 -12.87
C THR A 165 -4.11 11.71 -13.69
N LEU A 166 -4.58 10.67 -12.99
CA LEU A 166 -5.38 9.59 -13.57
C LEU A 166 -6.85 9.79 -13.20
N LYS A 167 -7.76 9.37 -14.07
CA LYS A 167 -9.16 9.12 -13.72
C LYS A 167 -9.36 7.61 -13.62
N ILE A 168 -9.76 7.15 -12.44
CA ILE A 168 -10.02 5.73 -12.17
C ILE A 168 -11.50 5.56 -11.90
N LYS A 169 -12.08 4.50 -12.46
CA LYS A 169 -13.49 4.17 -12.34
C LYS A 169 -13.68 2.76 -11.80
N ASP A 170 -14.63 2.59 -10.89
CA ASP A 170 -15.16 1.29 -10.49
C ASP A 170 -16.67 1.24 -10.83
N GLN A 171 -17.37 0.20 -10.36
CA GLN A 171 -18.82 0.08 -10.57
C GLN A 171 -19.63 1.18 -9.85
N THR A 172 -19.03 1.89 -8.89
CA THR A 172 -19.72 2.82 -8.00
C THR A 172 -19.53 4.28 -8.40
N ALA A 173 -18.35 4.68 -8.88
CA ALA A 173 -18.03 6.05 -9.27
C ALA A 173 -16.70 6.14 -10.03
N ALA A 174 -16.37 7.34 -10.50
CA ALA A 174 -15.03 7.70 -10.95
C ALA A 174 -14.41 8.72 -9.98
N CYS A 175 -13.08 8.68 -9.84
CA CYS A 175 -12.31 9.61 -9.03
C CYS A 175 -10.99 9.98 -9.70
N LYS A 176 -10.57 11.24 -9.48
CA LYS A 176 -9.26 11.74 -9.89
C LYS A 176 -8.20 11.31 -8.88
N VAL A 177 -7.07 10.83 -9.38
CA VAL A 177 -5.89 10.44 -8.60
C VAL A 177 -4.69 11.26 -9.04
N SER A 178 -4.11 12.04 -8.12
CA SER A 178 -2.85 12.76 -8.36
C SER A 178 -1.66 11.89 -7.99
N LEU A 179 -0.88 11.49 -9.00
CA LEU A 179 0.37 10.74 -8.87
C LEU A 179 1.56 11.70 -8.85
N TRP A 180 2.41 11.56 -7.84
CA TRP A 180 3.57 12.44 -7.62
C TRP A 180 4.90 11.71 -7.85
N ARG A 181 5.91 12.45 -8.32
CA ARG A 181 7.31 11.99 -8.40
C ARG A 181 7.44 10.69 -9.19
N ASP A 182 7.98 9.62 -8.60
CA ASP A 182 8.24 8.37 -9.32
C ASP A 182 6.94 7.65 -9.71
N LEU A 183 5.88 7.79 -8.94
CA LEU A 183 4.56 7.23 -9.29
C LEU A 183 3.96 7.92 -10.52
N SER A 184 4.32 9.18 -10.79
CA SER A 184 3.89 9.88 -12.01
C SER A 184 4.55 9.34 -13.29
N LYS A 185 5.67 8.60 -13.16
CA LYS A 185 6.45 8.05 -14.28
C LYS A 185 6.02 6.63 -14.66
N ILE A 186 5.27 5.93 -13.80
CA ILE A 186 4.82 4.55 -14.03
C ILE A 186 3.86 4.56 -15.22
N LYS A 187 4.20 3.97 -16.36
CA LYS A 187 3.23 3.89 -17.47
C LYS A 187 2.05 3.02 -17.07
N THR A 188 0.86 3.53 -17.30
CA THR A 188 -0.40 2.82 -17.13
C THR A 188 -1.21 3.02 -18.42
N THR A 189 -2.05 2.06 -18.78
CA THR A 189 -2.80 2.08 -20.05
C THR A 189 -4.28 2.24 -19.76
N VAL A 190 -4.96 3.08 -20.55
CA VAL A 190 -6.42 3.18 -20.49
C VAL A 190 -7.04 1.79 -20.65
N GLY A 191 -7.95 1.44 -19.75
CA GLY A 191 -8.55 0.12 -19.66
C GLY A 191 -7.87 -0.86 -18.69
N GLN A 192 -6.67 -0.55 -18.20
CA GLN A 192 -5.94 -1.36 -17.22
C GLN A 192 -6.60 -1.26 -15.84
N HIS A 193 -6.70 -2.38 -15.13
CA HIS A 193 -7.19 -2.42 -13.75
C HIS A 193 -6.02 -2.26 -12.79
N ILE A 194 -6.12 -1.29 -11.90
CA ILE A 194 -5.05 -0.95 -10.96
C ILE A 194 -5.57 -0.86 -9.53
N GLU A 195 -4.71 -1.21 -8.59
CA GLU A 195 -4.86 -0.96 -7.17
C GLU A 195 -3.88 0.12 -6.73
N LEU A 196 -4.39 1.10 -6.00
CA LEU A 196 -3.61 2.14 -5.34
C LEU A 196 -3.79 2.04 -3.84
N THR A 197 -2.75 1.65 -3.12
CA THR A 197 -2.79 1.57 -1.66
C THR A 197 -2.39 2.90 -1.03
N ASN A 198 -2.88 3.20 0.18
CA ASN A 198 -2.38 4.31 1.01
C ASN A 198 -2.42 5.69 0.32
N VAL A 199 -3.45 5.96 -0.48
CA VAL A 199 -3.72 7.28 -1.04
C VAL A 199 -4.45 8.14 -0.02
N ILE A 200 -4.26 9.46 -0.09
CA ILE A 200 -4.87 10.40 0.85
C ILE A 200 -6.02 11.14 0.18
N VAL A 201 -7.17 11.18 0.86
CA VAL A 201 -8.33 11.97 0.43
C VAL A 201 -7.98 13.45 0.54
N GLN A 202 -8.19 14.19 -0.55
CA GLN A 202 -7.93 15.62 -0.65
C GLN A 202 -9.06 16.31 -1.41
N VAL A 203 -9.04 17.64 -1.42
CA VAL A 203 -9.89 18.44 -2.30
C VAL A 203 -8.97 19.10 -3.33
N CYS A 204 -9.26 18.88 -4.61
CA CYS A 204 -8.53 19.48 -5.72
C CYS A 204 -9.55 20.07 -6.68
N GLN A 205 -9.44 21.37 -6.98
CA GLN A 205 -10.39 22.09 -7.84
C GLN A 205 -11.84 21.89 -7.37
N GLU A 206 -12.08 22.06 -6.06
CA GLU A 206 -13.40 21.92 -5.42
C GLU A 206 -14.02 20.51 -5.46
N GLU A 207 -13.30 19.52 -6.00
CA GLU A 207 -13.73 18.13 -6.05
C GLU A 207 -12.91 17.25 -5.09
N LYS A 208 -13.58 16.34 -4.37
CA LYS A 208 -12.86 15.31 -3.59
C LYS A 208 -12.16 14.34 -4.53
N SER A 209 -10.86 14.25 -4.35
CA SER A 209 -9.94 13.41 -5.12
C SER A 209 -9.00 12.70 -4.16
N VAL A 210 -8.11 11.86 -4.70
CA VAL A 210 -7.06 11.23 -3.91
C VAL A 210 -5.68 11.59 -4.44
N SER A 211 -4.69 11.58 -3.56
CA SER A 211 -3.30 11.88 -3.89
C SER A 211 -2.39 10.79 -3.37
N THR A 212 -1.35 10.47 -4.13
CA THR A 212 -0.35 9.49 -3.69
C THR A 212 0.46 10.01 -2.52
N THR A 213 0.78 9.14 -1.57
CA THR A 213 1.68 9.42 -0.46
C THR A 213 3.03 8.73 -0.68
N SER A 214 3.99 8.94 0.22
CA SER A 214 5.26 8.18 0.18
C SER A 214 5.10 6.69 0.46
N ARG A 215 3.90 6.22 0.85
CA ARG A 215 3.57 4.81 1.10
C ARG A 215 2.70 4.21 -0.01
N THR A 216 2.35 5.00 -1.02
CA THR A 216 1.48 4.50 -2.09
C THR A 216 2.23 3.49 -2.95
N LYS A 217 1.58 2.35 -3.17
CA LYS A 217 1.96 1.36 -4.18
C LYS A 217 0.87 1.37 -5.24
N LEU A 218 1.30 1.37 -6.50
CA LEU A 218 0.44 1.23 -7.67
C LEU A 218 0.75 -0.14 -8.26
N VAL A 219 -0.24 -1.02 -8.31
CA VAL A 219 -0.09 -2.40 -8.80
C VAL A 219 -1.17 -2.68 -9.83
N GLU A 220 -0.79 -3.34 -10.92
CA GLU A 220 -1.76 -3.89 -11.87
C GLU A 220 -2.44 -5.12 -11.28
N ILE A 221 -3.75 -5.19 -11.42
CA ILE A 221 -4.56 -6.30 -10.94
C ILE A 221 -5.35 -6.90 -12.11
N ALA A 222 -5.72 -8.18 -11.97
CA ALA A 222 -6.63 -8.80 -12.91
C ALA A 222 -7.97 -8.03 -12.93
N ALA A 223 -8.57 -7.94 -14.12
CA ALA A 223 -9.93 -7.42 -14.23
C ALA A 223 -10.85 -8.25 -13.33
N PRO A 224 -11.75 -7.60 -12.55
CA PRO A 224 -12.68 -8.34 -11.72
C PRO A 224 -13.55 -9.23 -12.60
N GLU A 225 -13.72 -10.50 -12.21
CA GLU A 225 -14.63 -11.41 -12.91
C GLU A 225 -16.06 -10.87 -12.83
N VAL A 226 -16.59 -10.46 -13.98
CA VAL A 226 -17.99 -10.01 -14.07
C VAL A 226 -18.85 -11.24 -14.33
N VAL A 227 -19.33 -11.86 -13.25
CA VAL A 227 -20.35 -12.91 -13.35
C VAL A 227 -21.70 -12.24 -13.60
N ARG A 228 -22.13 -12.17 -14.86
CA ARG A 228 -23.51 -11.79 -15.19
C ARG A 228 -24.39 -13.02 -15.10
N LYS A 229 -25.42 -12.96 -14.27
CA LYS A 229 -26.52 -13.93 -14.31
C LYS A 229 -27.54 -13.42 -15.32
N ILE A 230 -27.76 -14.20 -16.37
CA ILE A 230 -28.75 -13.90 -17.41
C ILE A 230 -29.83 -14.97 -17.29
N THR A 231 -31.09 -14.56 -17.27
CA THR A 231 -32.23 -15.48 -17.38
C THR A 231 -32.57 -15.63 -18.85
N VAL A 232 -32.30 -16.82 -19.39
CA VAL A 232 -32.70 -17.17 -20.76
C VAL A 232 -34.20 -17.50 -20.73
N ILE A 233 -34.99 -16.76 -21.50
CA ILE A 233 -36.45 -16.93 -21.59
C ILE A 233 -36.87 -17.70 -22.85
N ALA A 234 -36.04 -17.70 -23.89
CA ALA A 234 -36.22 -18.52 -25.08
C ALA A 234 -34.86 -18.84 -25.71
N TYR A 235 -34.80 -19.96 -26.44
CA TYR A 235 -33.66 -20.28 -27.28
C TYR A 235 -34.10 -20.90 -28.60
N ASP A 236 -33.32 -20.69 -29.66
CA ASP A 236 -33.46 -21.41 -30.93
C ASP A 236 -32.11 -21.98 -31.38
N VAL A 237 -32.14 -23.13 -32.04
CA VAL A 237 -30.94 -23.83 -32.51
C VAL A 237 -30.82 -23.61 -34.02
N ILE A 238 -29.84 -22.80 -34.42
CA ILE A 238 -29.57 -22.52 -35.83
C ILE A 238 -28.55 -23.53 -36.34
N ASP A 239 -28.95 -24.29 -37.37
CA ASP A 239 -28.11 -25.23 -38.13
C ASP A 239 -27.34 -26.29 -37.30
N GLY A 240 -27.74 -26.50 -36.05
CA GLY A 240 -27.09 -27.46 -35.13
C GLY A 240 -25.71 -27.01 -34.61
N GLU A 241 -25.30 -25.77 -34.85
CA GLU A 241 -24.00 -25.23 -34.43
C GLU A 241 -24.11 -24.08 -33.43
N PHE A 242 -25.18 -23.27 -33.52
CA PHE A 242 -25.37 -22.06 -32.73
C PHE A 242 -26.69 -22.07 -31.97
N LEU A 243 -26.68 -21.49 -30.77
CA LEU A 243 -27.86 -21.18 -29.98
C LEU A 243 -28.08 -19.67 -29.99
N THR A 244 -29.26 -19.25 -30.44
CA THR A 244 -29.75 -17.89 -30.19
C THR A 244 -30.42 -17.89 -28.83
N LEU A 245 -29.98 -17.05 -27.91
CA LEU A 245 -30.55 -16.91 -26.57
C LEU A 245 -31.26 -15.57 -26.49
N THR A 246 -32.56 -15.60 -26.22
CA THR A 246 -33.34 -14.42 -25.87
C THR A 246 -33.35 -14.29 -24.35
N SER A 247 -32.89 -13.17 -23.81
CA SER A 247 -32.82 -12.98 -22.37
C SER A 247 -33.68 -11.85 -21.87
N ASP A 248 -34.29 -12.05 -20.70
CA ASP A 248 -34.88 -10.99 -19.90
C ASP A 248 -33.79 -10.34 -19.06
N VAL A 249 -33.40 -9.11 -19.40
CA VAL A 249 -32.44 -8.32 -18.65
C VAL A 249 -33.21 -7.20 -17.97
N ALA A 250 -33.38 -7.32 -16.65
CA ALA A 250 -34.16 -6.40 -15.83
C ALA A 250 -33.69 -4.92 -15.83
N ASP A 251 -32.55 -4.61 -16.46
CA ASP A 251 -31.93 -3.28 -16.53
C ASP A 251 -32.04 -2.63 -17.93
N VAL A 252 -32.79 -3.20 -18.87
CA VAL A 252 -33.06 -2.59 -20.19
C VAL A 252 -34.45 -1.97 -20.12
N GLU A 253 -34.51 -0.63 -20.11
CA GLU A 253 -35.76 0.14 -20.01
C GLU A 253 -36.62 0.10 -21.29
N ASP A 254 -36.17 -0.58 -22.33
CA ASP A 254 -36.86 -0.77 -23.60
C ASP A 254 -37.26 -2.25 -23.76
N GLU A 255 -38.44 -2.53 -24.33
CA GLU A 255 -39.02 -3.87 -24.59
C GLU A 255 -38.20 -4.75 -25.58
N ASP A 256 -36.92 -4.45 -25.78
CA ASP A 256 -36.00 -5.18 -26.64
C ASP A 256 -35.26 -6.24 -25.81
N TYR A 257 -35.70 -7.49 -25.94
CA TYR A 257 -34.97 -8.63 -25.40
C TYR A 257 -33.67 -8.84 -26.18
N PRO A 258 -32.47 -8.64 -25.59
CA PRO A 258 -31.23 -8.83 -26.31
C PRO A 258 -31.05 -10.31 -26.71
N GLU A 259 -30.66 -10.51 -27.96
CA GLU A 259 -30.31 -11.82 -28.52
C GLU A 259 -28.80 -12.04 -28.45
N PHE A 260 -28.39 -13.25 -28.05
CA PHE A 260 -26.99 -13.66 -28.01
C PHE A 260 -26.78 -14.92 -28.84
N GLU A 261 -25.77 -14.93 -29.69
CA GLU A 261 -25.30 -16.14 -30.36
C GLU A 261 -24.19 -16.80 -29.53
N VAL A 262 -24.42 -18.05 -29.13
CA VAL A 262 -23.46 -18.84 -28.34
C VAL A 262 -23.12 -20.13 -29.10
N PRO A 263 -21.83 -20.45 -29.32
CA PRO A 263 -21.43 -21.72 -29.90
C PRO A 263 -21.81 -22.88 -28.97
N LEU A 264 -22.50 -23.91 -29.47
CA LEU A 264 -22.90 -25.09 -28.70
C LEU A 264 -21.75 -25.74 -27.89
N PRO A 265 -20.50 -25.85 -28.40
CA PRO A 265 -19.38 -26.44 -27.65
C PRO A 265 -18.97 -25.65 -26.39
N SER A 266 -19.36 -24.38 -26.29
CA SER A 266 -19.00 -23.50 -25.17
C SER A 266 -19.94 -23.64 -23.97
N LEU A 267 -21.08 -24.32 -24.14
CA LEU A 267 -22.01 -24.62 -23.05
C LEU A 267 -21.50 -25.83 -22.26
N GLN A 268 -21.10 -25.59 -21.02
CA GLN A 268 -20.73 -26.67 -20.12
C GLN A 268 -21.97 -27.52 -19.79
N LYS A 269 -21.87 -28.85 -19.95
CA LYS A 269 -22.91 -29.78 -19.52
C LYS A 269 -23.23 -29.52 -18.04
N PRO A 270 -24.52 -29.53 -17.65
CA PRO A 270 -24.88 -29.37 -16.25
C PRO A 270 -24.15 -30.43 -15.41
N LEU A 271 -23.53 -29.99 -14.32
CA LEU A 271 -23.06 -30.89 -13.26
C LEU A 271 -24.30 -31.67 -12.79
N HIS A 272 -24.35 -32.96 -13.12
CA HIS A 272 -25.43 -33.84 -12.69
C HIS A 272 -25.56 -33.75 -11.17
N ALA A 273 -26.69 -33.21 -10.70
CA ALA A 273 -27.16 -33.41 -9.34
C ALA A 273 -27.59 -34.88 -9.24
N SER A 274 -26.77 -35.68 -8.57
CA SER A 274 -27.16 -36.98 -8.02
C SER A 274 -27.89 -36.79 -6.70
#